data_AF-Q2SLI7-F1
#
_entry.id   AF-Q2SLI7-F1
#
_cell.length_a   1.000
_cell.length_b   1.000
_cell.length_c   1.000
_cell.angle_alpha   90.00
_cell.angle_beta   90.00
_cell.angle_gamma   90.00
#
_symmetry.space_group_name_H-M   'P 1'
#
loop_
_entity.id
_entity.type
_entity.pdbx_description
1 polymer ?
#
loop_
_entity_poly.entity_id
_entity_poly.type
_entity_poly.pdbx_seq_one_letter_code
_entity_poly.pdbx_strand_id
1 'polypeptide(L)'
;MSGVTAKSLLVAMGLYCSLCATSAMAVEVQQNQLYEGGTLIESGSLGLSFKIPDGWQGAWPAGSELFVLESQALKANIFVYIDQSGEQALMQQMAQPVPLDASVILYPKSAPQKRNGRLTADYSIGNMPNMEGRISAVTGKGSTSVALIAVADQSTAAQVWKVAETVASSVKFSAPKPLAQGGGDGGWSTYMRGRHIVRYYSGSGYHEEEHIWLCSNGEFYRSGNSGGYGGGASGATGTQGAGKWEAQGSLNAQGMLILQYGPGYSMHGSTPGFDWSESGPGGERVTFTLALANNKLYLDGTQWLRDGNNRCQ
;
A
#
# COMPACT_ATOMS: atom_id res chain seq x y z
N MET A 1 87.80 15.87 6.30
CA MET A 1 87.59 15.85 4.84
C MET A 1 87.11 14.45 4.46
N SER A 2 86.10 14.37 3.57
CA SER A 2 85.37 13.17 3.11
C SER A 2 84.55 12.45 4.19
N GLY A 3 83.21 12.36 4.16
CA GLY A 3 82.27 12.41 3.04
C GLY A 3 81.81 10.98 2.73
N VAL A 4 80.51 10.68 2.91
CA VAL A 4 79.66 9.80 2.09
C VAL A 4 78.23 9.93 2.63
N THR A 5 77.39 10.45 1.76
CA THR A 5 75.94 10.67 1.88
C THR A 5 75.20 9.36 1.57
N ALA A 6 74.40 8.86 2.53
CA ALA A 6 73.52 7.72 2.28
C ALA A 6 72.15 8.21 1.79
N LYS A 7 71.76 7.65 0.65
CA LYS A 7 70.63 8.02 -0.20
C LYS A 7 69.27 7.66 0.41
N SER A 8 68.33 8.53 0.08
CA SER A 8 66.88 8.42 0.15
C SER A 8 66.31 7.05 -0.24
N LEU A 9 65.32 6.58 0.53
CA LEU A 9 64.25 5.72 0.01
C LEU A 9 62.94 6.05 0.75
N LEU A 10 62.27 7.10 0.27
CA LEU A 10 60.89 7.45 0.63
C LEU A 10 59.97 6.56 -0.22
N VAL A 11 59.47 5.46 0.35
CA VAL A 11 58.41 4.65 -0.27
C VAL A 11 57.08 5.31 0.08
N ALA A 12 56.60 6.18 -0.82
CA ALA A 12 55.25 6.73 -0.76
C ALA A 12 54.26 5.61 -1.13
N MET A 13 53.71 4.94 -0.11
CA MET A 13 52.62 3.98 -0.26
C MET A 13 51.31 4.77 -0.41
N GLY A 14 51.05 5.21 -1.65
CA GLY A 14 49.79 5.84 -2.04
C GLY A 14 48.65 4.83 -2.00
N LEU A 15 47.96 4.76 -0.86
CA LEU A 15 46.72 4.01 -0.71
C LEU A 15 45.61 4.79 -1.45
N TYR A 16 45.44 4.50 -2.74
CA TYR A 16 44.29 4.94 -3.53
C TYR A 16 43.04 4.21 -2.99
N CYS A 17 42.42 4.81 -1.97
CA CYS A 17 41.12 4.38 -1.47
C CYS A 17 40.06 4.88 -2.48
N SER A 18 39.85 4.08 -3.54
CA SER A 18 38.74 4.27 -4.48
C SER A 18 37.43 4.05 -3.72
N LEU A 19 36.93 5.11 -3.08
CA LEU A 19 35.57 5.22 -2.58
C LEU A 19 34.62 5.14 -3.78
N CYS A 20 34.23 3.92 -4.14
CA CYS A 20 33.06 3.69 -4.98
C CYS A 20 31.84 4.22 -4.24
N ALA A 21 31.47 5.48 -4.51
CA ALA A 21 30.19 6.03 -4.14
C ALA A 21 29.12 5.26 -4.92
N THR A 22 28.66 4.14 -4.36
CA THR A 22 27.45 3.48 -4.83
C THR A 22 26.31 4.45 -4.56
N SER A 23 25.86 5.15 -5.60
CA SER A 23 24.58 5.82 -5.60
C SER A 23 23.55 4.78 -5.14
N ALA A 24 23.04 4.92 -3.92
CA ALA A 24 21.96 4.07 -3.45
C ALA A 24 20.75 4.41 -4.32
N MET A 25 20.59 3.64 -5.40
CA MET A 25 19.44 3.75 -6.28
C MET A 25 18.20 3.50 -5.43
N ALA A 26 17.20 4.36 -5.56
CA ALA A 26 15.92 4.14 -4.90
C ALA A 26 15.33 2.81 -5.41
N VAL A 27 14.82 2.00 -4.48
CA VAL A 27 14.20 0.71 -4.80
C VAL A 27 12.70 0.91 -4.91
N GLU A 28 12.10 0.55 -6.05
CA GLU A 28 10.64 0.58 -6.20
C GLU A 28 10.00 -0.39 -5.21
N VAL A 29 9.04 0.12 -4.45
CA VAL A 29 8.32 -0.66 -3.44
C VAL A 29 7.42 -1.71 -4.10
N GLN A 30 7.45 -2.93 -3.56
CA GLN A 30 6.71 -4.09 -4.02
C GLN A 30 6.01 -4.74 -2.83
N GLN A 31 4.83 -5.30 -3.07
CA GLN A 31 4.11 -6.04 -2.05
C GLN A 31 4.82 -7.35 -1.69
N ASN A 32 4.68 -7.77 -0.43
CA ASN A 32 5.32 -8.95 0.17
C ASN A 32 6.86 -8.95 0.12
N GLN A 33 7.47 -7.79 -0.11
CA GLN A 33 8.92 -7.63 -0.04
C GLN A 33 9.30 -6.96 1.29
N LEU A 34 10.32 -7.51 1.94
CA LEU A 34 10.96 -6.93 3.11
C LEU A 34 12.13 -6.04 2.67
N TYR A 35 12.28 -4.90 3.32
CA TYR A 35 13.30 -3.91 3.08
C TYR A 35 14.07 -3.61 4.36
N GLU A 36 15.39 -3.64 4.29
CA GLU A 36 16.27 -3.39 5.42
C GLU A 36 16.43 -1.90 5.74
N GLY A 37 16.82 -1.62 6.98
CA GLY A 37 17.20 -0.28 7.44
C GLY A 37 18.27 0.34 6.54
N GLY A 38 18.12 1.62 6.26
CA GLY A 38 19.01 2.35 5.37
C GLY A 38 18.56 2.37 3.90
N THR A 39 17.64 1.49 3.49
CA THR A 39 17.15 1.43 2.11
C THR A 39 16.35 2.69 1.76
N LEU A 40 16.69 3.33 0.64
CA LEU A 40 15.84 4.37 0.03
C LEU A 40 14.79 3.66 -0.83
N ILE A 41 13.53 3.72 -0.41
CA ILE A 41 12.42 3.16 -1.19
C ILE A 41 11.66 4.26 -1.91
N GLU A 42 11.14 3.94 -3.08
CA GLU A 42 10.27 4.81 -3.88
C GLU A 42 9.00 4.11 -4.32
N SER A 43 7.94 4.89 -4.50
CA SER A 43 6.79 4.54 -5.31
C SER A 43 6.77 5.50 -6.48
N GLY A 44 7.28 5.06 -7.64
CA GLY A 44 7.25 5.84 -8.86
C GLY A 44 5.82 6.20 -9.24
N SER A 45 4.88 5.26 -9.07
CA SER A 45 3.46 5.47 -9.41
C SER A 45 2.74 6.50 -8.52
N LEU A 46 3.20 6.70 -7.28
CA LEU A 46 2.66 7.70 -6.36
C LEU A 46 3.50 8.98 -6.31
N GLY A 47 4.70 8.97 -6.91
CA GLY A 47 5.63 10.10 -6.87
C GLY A 47 6.18 10.37 -5.48
N LEU A 48 6.52 9.31 -4.74
CA LEU A 48 6.95 9.40 -3.34
C LEU A 48 8.22 8.58 -3.12
N SER A 49 9.11 9.05 -2.26
CA SER A 49 10.23 8.25 -1.76
C SER A 49 10.58 8.64 -0.33
N PHE A 50 11.11 7.70 0.44
CA PHE A 50 11.64 7.95 1.78
C PHE A 50 12.66 6.88 2.15
N LYS A 51 13.49 7.18 3.17
CA LYS A 51 14.52 6.26 3.64
C LYS A 51 14.00 5.48 4.86
N ILE A 52 14.17 4.17 4.85
CA ILE A 52 13.90 3.32 6.01
C ILE A 52 14.96 3.63 7.08
N PRO A 53 14.56 3.94 8.33
CA PRO A 53 15.50 4.24 9.41
C PRO A 53 16.43 3.06 9.70
N ASP A 54 17.64 3.36 10.16
CA ASP A 54 18.56 2.32 10.62
C ASP A 54 17.97 1.60 11.84
N GLY A 55 18.09 0.26 11.89
CA GLY A 55 17.49 -0.57 12.94
C GLY A 55 15.98 -0.79 12.82
N TRP A 56 15.39 -0.42 11.69
CA TRP A 56 14.01 -0.72 11.31
C TRP A 56 13.99 -1.58 10.06
N GLN A 57 12.93 -2.36 9.90
CA GLN A 57 12.59 -3.04 8.66
C GLN A 57 11.29 -2.47 8.10
N GLY A 58 11.14 -2.48 6.80
CA GLY A 58 9.93 -2.03 6.12
C GLY A 58 9.33 -3.11 5.25
N ALA A 59 8.01 -3.19 5.17
CA ALA A 59 7.31 -4.07 4.25
C ALA A 59 6.03 -3.41 3.76
N TRP A 60 5.64 -3.76 2.54
CA TRP A 60 4.29 -3.52 2.05
C TRP A 60 3.55 -4.86 2.03
N PRO A 61 2.73 -5.18 3.04
CA PRO A 61 2.01 -6.45 3.03
C PRO A 61 1.12 -6.54 1.79
N ALA A 62 0.97 -7.76 1.23
CA ALA A 62 -0.05 -8.00 0.23
C ALA A 62 -1.37 -7.47 0.74
N GLY A 63 -1.94 -6.61 -0.07
CA GLY A 63 -3.22 -6.06 0.23
C GLY A 63 -3.34 -5.02 1.33
N SER A 64 -2.23 -4.46 1.78
CA SER A 64 -2.32 -3.29 2.64
C SER A 64 -2.38 -2.01 1.81
N GLU A 65 -3.10 -1.00 2.28
CA GLU A 65 -2.88 0.40 1.85
C GLU A 65 -1.73 1.05 2.64
N LEU A 66 -1.22 0.36 3.66
CA LEU A 66 -0.18 0.83 4.56
C LEU A 66 1.15 0.18 4.20
N PHE A 67 2.18 1.01 4.08
CA PHE A 67 3.54 0.51 4.19
C PHE A 67 3.91 0.48 5.69
N VAL A 68 4.38 -0.66 6.18
CA VAL A 68 4.65 -0.87 7.60
C VAL A 68 6.15 -0.81 7.83
N LEU A 69 6.56 0.01 8.79
CA LEU A 69 7.90 0.00 9.37
C LEU A 69 7.82 -0.62 10.77
N GLU A 70 8.72 -1.54 11.08
CA GLU A 70 8.77 -2.23 12.37
C GLU A 70 10.16 -2.11 13.00
N SER A 71 10.21 -1.98 14.33
CA SER A 71 11.43 -2.13 15.13
C SER A 71 11.22 -3.10 16.27
N GLN A 72 11.94 -4.22 16.21
CA GLN A 72 11.96 -5.21 17.29
C GLN A 72 12.59 -4.64 18.57
N ALA A 73 13.65 -3.84 18.43
CA ALA A 73 14.37 -3.24 19.56
C ALA A 73 13.49 -2.27 20.36
N LEU A 74 12.65 -1.50 19.67
CA LEU A 74 11.74 -0.52 20.29
C LEU A 74 10.34 -1.07 20.54
N LYS A 75 10.04 -2.30 20.09
CA LYS A 75 8.71 -2.93 20.11
C LYS A 75 7.64 -1.99 19.56
N ALA A 76 7.90 -1.45 18.37
CA ALA A 76 7.11 -0.37 17.81
C ALA A 76 6.88 -0.54 16.31
N ASN A 77 5.76 0.03 15.85
CA ASN A 77 5.37 0.05 14.45
C ASN A 77 5.13 1.50 14.00
N ILE A 78 5.45 1.79 12.75
CA ILE A 78 5.05 3.02 12.06
C ILE A 78 4.33 2.62 10.78
N PHE A 79 3.06 2.98 10.68
CA PHE A 79 2.28 2.77 9.46
C PHE A 79 2.35 4.02 8.60
N VAL A 80 2.77 3.86 7.35
CA VAL A 80 2.86 4.94 6.38
C VAL A 80 1.61 4.86 5.49
N TYR A 81 0.73 5.84 5.66
CA TYR A 81 -0.50 6.01 4.90
C TYR A 81 -0.34 7.18 3.92
N ILE A 82 -0.83 7.00 2.70
CA ILE A 82 -0.73 8.02 1.64
C ILE A 82 -2.14 8.51 1.33
N ASP A 83 -2.34 9.80 1.54
CA ASP A 83 -3.60 10.49 1.30
C ASP A 83 -3.45 11.46 0.12
N GLN A 84 -4.46 11.59 -0.74
CA GLN A 84 -4.45 12.56 -1.84
C GLN A 84 -5.60 13.58 -1.78
N SER A 85 -6.32 13.61 -0.66
CA SER A 85 -7.44 14.53 -0.42
C SER A 85 -6.96 15.93 0.00
N GLY A 86 -5.68 16.08 0.33
CA GLY A 86 -5.06 17.34 0.73
C GLY A 86 -5.03 17.55 2.24
N GLU A 87 -4.33 18.61 2.66
CA GLU A 87 -4.05 18.86 4.08
C GLU A 87 -5.33 19.03 4.93
N GLN A 88 -6.34 19.73 4.42
CA GLN A 88 -7.56 20.00 5.18
C GLN A 88 -8.40 18.75 5.42
N ALA A 89 -8.55 17.90 4.41
CA ALA A 89 -9.28 16.65 4.53
C ALA A 89 -8.51 15.66 5.42
N LEU A 90 -7.18 15.60 5.29
CA LEU A 90 -6.34 14.83 6.22
C LEU A 90 -6.48 15.33 7.67
N MET A 91 -6.52 16.65 7.90
CA MET A 91 -6.73 17.21 9.24
C MET A 91 -8.09 16.79 9.82
N GLN A 92 -9.15 16.77 9.02
CA GLN A 92 -10.47 16.28 9.44
C GLN A 92 -10.43 14.79 9.78
N GLN A 93 -9.76 13.99 8.95
CA GLN A 93 -9.58 12.55 9.20
C GLN A 93 -8.80 12.29 10.50
N MET A 94 -7.71 13.02 10.73
CA MET A 94 -6.91 12.91 11.97
C MET A 94 -7.71 13.30 13.23
N ALA A 95 -8.77 14.09 13.10
CA ALA A 95 -9.64 14.43 14.24
C ALA A 95 -10.64 13.32 14.61
N GLN A 96 -10.71 12.23 13.85
CA GLN A 96 -11.58 11.09 14.09
C GLN A 96 -10.81 9.88 14.65
N PRO A 97 -11.49 8.89 15.25
CA PRO A 97 -10.88 7.61 15.53
C PRO A 97 -10.34 6.97 14.25
N VAL A 98 -9.11 6.46 14.28
CA VAL A 98 -8.50 5.79 13.11
C VAL A 98 -8.29 4.31 13.41
N PRO A 99 -9.01 3.40 12.73
CA PRO A 99 -8.77 1.97 12.83
C PRO A 99 -7.50 1.61 12.04
N LEU A 100 -6.57 0.88 12.66
CA LEU A 100 -5.44 0.27 11.97
C LEU A 100 -5.75 -1.19 11.60
N ASP A 101 -6.47 -1.88 12.47
CA ASP A 101 -7.04 -3.20 12.24
C ASP A 101 -8.33 -3.39 13.08
N ALA A 102 -8.87 -4.61 13.10
CA ALA A 102 -10.09 -4.95 13.84
C ALA A 102 -9.97 -4.78 15.38
N SER A 103 -8.75 -4.74 15.91
CA SER A 103 -8.42 -4.73 17.34
C SER A 103 -7.67 -3.47 17.80
N VAL A 104 -7.11 -2.69 16.88
CA VAL A 104 -6.31 -1.50 17.16
C VAL A 104 -7.00 -0.27 16.59
N ILE A 105 -7.64 0.51 17.46
CA ILE A 105 -8.27 1.79 17.14
C ILE A 105 -7.57 2.90 17.91
N LEU A 106 -7.13 3.93 17.18
CA LEU A 106 -6.51 5.12 17.73
C LEU A 106 -7.60 6.16 18.03
N TYR A 107 -7.64 6.65 19.26
CA TYR A 107 -8.56 7.70 19.69
C TYR A 107 -7.80 9.00 19.92
N PRO A 108 -8.16 10.12 19.25
CA PRO A 108 -7.42 11.36 19.36
C PRO A 108 -7.49 11.91 20.80
N LYS A 109 -6.32 12.23 21.37
CA LYS A 109 -6.21 12.89 22.68
C LYS A 109 -6.45 14.40 22.57
N SER A 110 -6.23 14.97 21.39
CA SER A 110 -6.43 16.39 21.10
C SER A 110 -6.72 16.61 19.61
N ALA A 111 -7.23 17.80 19.28
CA ALA A 111 -7.33 18.22 17.88
C ALA A 111 -5.95 18.20 17.20
N PRO A 112 -5.86 17.81 15.91
CA PRO A 112 -4.62 17.89 15.15
C PRO A 112 -4.08 19.30 15.07
N GLN A 113 -2.76 19.44 15.14
CA GLN A 113 -2.07 20.73 15.12
C GLN A 113 -1.01 20.76 14.03
N LYS A 114 -0.85 21.93 13.41
CA LYS A 114 0.26 22.19 12.48
C LYS A 114 1.49 22.67 13.24
N ARG A 115 2.58 21.90 13.23
CA ARG A 115 3.87 22.23 13.87
C ARG A 115 4.99 22.01 12.86
N ASN A 116 5.86 23.01 12.67
CA ASN A 116 7.01 22.92 11.76
C ASN A 116 6.63 22.45 10.33
N GLY A 117 5.49 22.93 9.82
CA GLY A 117 5.01 22.54 8.48
C GLY A 117 4.40 21.13 8.40
N ARG A 118 4.11 20.50 9.55
CA ARG A 118 3.52 19.14 9.62
C ARG A 118 2.25 19.12 10.41
N LEU A 119 1.33 18.24 10.04
CA LEU A 119 0.20 17.92 10.91
C LEU A 119 0.65 16.90 11.95
N THR A 120 0.25 17.12 13.20
CA THR A 120 0.57 16.26 14.32
C THR A 120 -0.65 16.05 15.20
N ALA A 121 -0.86 14.81 15.65
CA ALA A 121 -1.90 14.49 16.63
C ALA A 121 -1.46 13.30 17.49
N ASP A 122 -1.80 13.36 18.77
CA ASP A 122 -1.52 12.30 19.75
C ASP A 122 -2.79 11.48 19.99
N TYR A 123 -2.62 10.17 20.19
CA TYR A 123 -3.71 9.20 20.31
C TYR A 123 -3.51 8.28 21.50
N SER A 124 -4.61 7.89 22.15
CA SER A 124 -4.67 6.71 23.01
C SER A 124 -5.13 5.51 22.19
N ILE A 125 -4.84 4.30 22.66
CA ILE A 125 -5.27 3.06 22.02
C ILE A 125 -6.21 2.34 22.97
N GLY A 126 -7.48 2.20 22.58
CA GLY A 126 -8.57 1.86 23.51
C GLY A 126 -8.30 0.59 24.33
N ASN A 127 -7.78 -0.45 23.67
CA ASN A 127 -7.65 -1.79 24.24
C ASN A 127 -6.25 -2.04 24.84
N MET A 128 -5.36 -1.05 24.77
CA MET A 128 -3.93 -1.20 25.07
C MET A 128 -3.44 0.02 25.85
N PRO A 129 -3.71 0.11 27.16
CA PRO A 129 -3.43 1.31 27.96
C PRO A 129 -1.94 1.67 28.06
N ASN A 130 -1.04 0.71 27.87
CA ASN A 130 0.41 0.93 27.88
C ASN A 130 0.96 1.37 26.52
N MET A 131 0.11 1.48 25.50
CA MET A 131 0.50 1.89 24.15
C MET A 131 -0.01 3.30 23.86
N GLU A 132 0.77 4.06 23.09
CA GLU A 132 0.38 5.38 22.60
C GLU A 132 0.57 5.49 21.10
N GLY A 133 -0.28 6.30 20.49
CA GLY A 133 -0.21 6.64 19.08
C GLY A 133 0.23 8.08 18.86
N ARG A 134 0.97 8.34 17.78
CA ARG A 134 1.13 9.68 17.22
C ARG A 134 1.09 9.62 15.71
N ILE A 135 0.33 10.51 15.11
CA ILE A 135 0.39 10.73 13.67
C ILE A 135 1.24 11.97 13.40
N SER A 136 2.24 11.84 12.53
CA SER A 136 2.98 12.96 11.94
C SER A 136 2.80 12.90 10.44
N ALA A 137 2.25 13.97 9.84
CA ALA A 137 1.98 14.00 8.41
C ALA A 137 2.65 15.18 7.71
N VAL A 138 3.09 14.92 6.48
CA VAL A 138 3.70 15.92 5.59
C VAL A 138 2.89 15.98 4.30
N THR A 139 2.58 17.19 3.85
CA THR A 139 1.85 17.40 2.59
C THR A 139 2.79 18.00 1.57
N GLY A 140 2.91 17.33 0.42
CA GLY A 140 3.69 17.78 -0.73
C GLY A 140 2.91 18.72 -1.64
N LYS A 141 3.50 19.07 -2.78
CA LYS A 141 2.80 19.79 -3.85
C LYS A 141 1.77 18.84 -4.50
N GLY A 142 0.56 19.33 -4.78
CA GLY A 142 -0.50 18.55 -5.45
C GLY A 142 -1.38 17.70 -4.54
N SER A 143 -1.69 18.19 -3.33
CA SER A 143 -2.62 17.57 -2.36
C SER A 143 -2.24 16.18 -1.84
N THR A 144 -1.09 15.63 -2.23
CA THR A 144 -0.60 14.36 -1.69
C THR A 144 0.03 14.58 -0.32
N SER A 145 -0.44 13.84 0.66
CA SER A 145 0.06 13.82 2.02
C SER A 145 0.53 12.42 2.39
N VAL A 146 1.58 12.33 3.19
CA VAL A 146 2.06 11.10 3.79
C VAL A 146 1.89 11.22 5.29
N ALA A 147 1.07 10.37 5.89
CA ALA A 147 0.84 10.28 7.31
C ALA A 147 1.61 9.08 7.89
N LEU A 148 2.39 9.35 8.93
CA LEU A 148 3.17 8.34 9.64
C LEU A 148 2.52 8.12 11.00
N ILE A 149 1.86 6.98 11.15
CA ILE A 149 1.10 6.58 12.32
C ILE A 149 2.02 5.71 13.17
N ALA A 150 2.70 6.33 14.13
CA ALA A 150 3.56 5.64 15.08
C ALA A 150 2.74 5.06 16.24
N VAL A 151 2.95 3.78 16.54
CA VAL A 151 2.37 3.07 17.68
C VAL A 151 3.51 2.40 18.47
N ALA A 152 3.60 2.73 19.76
CA ALA A 152 4.69 2.27 20.62
C ALA A 152 4.26 2.15 22.09
N ASP A 153 5.03 1.41 22.87
CA ASP A 153 4.93 1.39 24.34
C ASP A 153 5.30 2.78 24.91
N GLN A 154 4.62 3.20 25.99
CA GLN A 154 4.86 4.49 26.64
C GLN A 154 6.35 4.75 26.97
N SER A 155 7.10 3.69 27.33
CA SER A 155 8.52 3.81 27.69
C SER A 155 9.42 4.14 26.50
N THR A 156 9.02 3.79 25.27
CA THR A 156 9.81 3.99 24.04
C THR A 156 9.19 5.00 23.08
N ALA A 157 7.96 5.46 23.33
CA ALA A 157 7.20 6.29 22.43
C ALA A 157 7.93 7.60 22.05
N ALA A 158 8.62 8.23 23.01
CA ALA A 158 9.47 9.41 22.78
C ALA A 158 10.52 9.21 21.68
N GLN A 159 11.14 8.03 21.65
CA GLN A 159 12.13 7.68 20.64
C GLN A 159 11.45 7.38 19.30
N VAL A 160 10.33 6.66 19.32
CA VAL A 160 9.59 6.29 18.11
C VAL A 160 9.01 7.52 17.40
N TRP A 161 8.51 8.52 18.13
CA TRP A 161 8.05 9.78 17.53
C TRP A 161 9.17 10.50 16.78
N LYS A 162 10.39 10.53 17.34
CA LYS A 162 11.56 11.10 16.65
C LYS A 162 11.90 10.33 15.37
N VAL A 163 11.76 9.00 15.39
CA VAL A 163 11.96 8.18 14.20
C VAL A 163 10.90 8.52 13.14
N ALA A 164 9.62 8.52 13.50
CA ALA A 164 8.54 8.91 12.59
C ALA A 164 8.76 10.32 12.03
N GLU A 165 9.14 11.29 12.85
CA GLU A 165 9.50 12.63 12.40
C GLU A 165 10.71 12.62 11.45
N THR A 166 11.69 11.76 11.67
CA THR A 166 12.85 11.63 10.76
C THR A 166 12.41 11.06 9.41
N VAL A 167 11.59 10.00 9.40
CA VAL A 167 11.06 9.44 8.15
C VAL A 167 10.21 10.47 7.42
N ALA A 168 9.30 11.15 8.12
CA ALA A 168 8.51 12.25 7.59
C ALA A 168 9.37 13.37 6.97
N SER A 169 10.53 13.67 7.57
CA SER A 169 11.50 14.64 7.03
C SER A 169 12.18 14.16 5.76
N SER A 170 12.35 12.85 5.61
CA SER A 170 13.01 12.23 4.47
C SER A 170 12.09 12.05 3.27
N VAL A 171 10.77 12.22 3.45
CA VAL A 171 9.79 12.09 2.37
C VAL A 171 10.09 13.12 1.28
N LYS A 172 10.34 12.63 0.08
CA LYS A 172 10.47 13.44 -1.13
C LYS A 172 9.29 13.18 -2.03
N PHE A 173 8.67 14.26 -2.47
CA PHE A 173 7.61 14.26 -3.47
C PHE A 173 8.21 14.52 -4.85
N SER A 174 7.83 13.70 -5.81
CA SER A 174 8.12 13.89 -7.23
C SER A 174 6.81 13.85 -8.03
N ALA A 175 6.88 14.24 -9.30
CA ALA A 175 5.80 13.86 -10.20
C ALA A 175 5.70 12.32 -10.23
N PRO A 176 4.49 11.75 -10.20
CA PRO A 176 4.30 10.34 -10.49
C PRO A 176 4.97 10.00 -11.82
N LYS A 177 5.84 8.98 -11.82
CA LYS A 177 6.34 8.41 -13.06
C LYS A 177 5.12 7.87 -13.79
N PRO A 178 4.89 8.27 -15.06
CA PRO A 178 3.95 7.55 -15.90
C PRO A 178 4.35 6.09 -15.82
N LEU A 179 3.49 5.21 -15.31
CA LEU A 179 3.70 3.79 -15.52
C LEU A 179 3.87 3.64 -17.02
N ALA A 180 4.90 2.89 -17.46
CA ALA A 180 5.14 2.63 -18.87
C ALA A 180 3.77 2.32 -19.49
N GLN A 181 3.25 3.27 -20.26
CA GLN A 181 2.05 3.02 -21.01
C GLN A 181 2.43 1.80 -21.82
N GLY A 182 1.75 0.68 -21.61
CA GLY A 182 1.89 -0.47 -22.48
C GLY A 182 1.57 0.06 -23.86
N GLY A 183 2.64 0.40 -24.59
CA GLY A 183 2.59 1.24 -25.76
C GLY A 183 1.73 0.56 -26.80
N GLY A 184 0.60 1.18 -27.06
CA GLY A 184 -0.28 0.81 -28.13
C GLY A 184 -1.45 1.76 -28.07
N ASP A 185 -1.99 2.10 -29.22
CA ASP A 185 -3.19 2.91 -29.42
C ASP A 185 -4.47 2.20 -28.90
N GLY A 186 -4.30 1.28 -27.95
CA GLY A 186 -5.25 0.29 -27.50
C GLY A 186 -6.11 0.81 -26.36
N GLY A 187 -7.42 0.63 -26.51
CA GLY A 187 -8.40 0.92 -25.47
C GLY A 187 -8.25 0.08 -24.20
N TRP A 188 -9.23 0.19 -23.32
CA TRP A 188 -9.25 -0.46 -22.02
C TRP A 188 -8.98 -1.97 -22.05
N SER A 189 -9.35 -2.68 -23.13
CA SER A 189 -9.04 -4.10 -23.33
C SER A 189 -7.54 -4.39 -23.23
N THR A 190 -6.71 -3.62 -23.93
CA THR A 190 -5.25 -3.81 -23.92
C THR A 190 -4.69 -3.44 -22.56
N TYR A 191 -5.19 -2.35 -21.97
CA TYR A 191 -4.73 -1.89 -20.67
C TYR A 191 -4.97 -2.90 -19.56
N MET A 192 -6.17 -3.49 -19.48
CA MET A 192 -6.55 -4.39 -18.39
C MET A 192 -5.98 -5.81 -18.54
N ARG A 193 -5.46 -6.15 -19.73
CA ARG A 193 -4.98 -7.49 -20.05
C ARG A 193 -3.82 -7.92 -19.16
N GLY A 194 -3.96 -9.08 -18.51
CA GLY A 194 -2.92 -9.68 -17.67
C GLY A 194 -2.68 -8.94 -16.36
N ARG A 195 -3.60 -8.06 -15.93
CA ARG A 195 -3.46 -7.31 -14.67
C ARG A 195 -4.17 -7.99 -13.52
N HIS A 196 -3.62 -7.83 -12.33
CA HIS A 196 -4.36 -8.00 -11.09
C HIS A 196 -4.67 -6.60 -10.55
N ILE A 197 -5.93 -6.41 -10.17
CA ILE A 197 -6.41 -5.17 -9.59
C ILE A 197 -7.04 -5.49 -8.26
N VAL A 198 -6.84 -4.59 -7.30
CA VAL A 198 -7.25 -4.85 -5.93
C VAL A 198 -7.71 -3.58 -5.24
N ARG A 199 -8.72 -3.72 -4.38
CA ARG A 199 -9.27 -2.64 -3.58
C ARG A 199 -9.31 -3.07 -2.12
N TYR A 200 -8.98 -2.12 -1.26
CA TYR A 200 -9.18 -2.21 0.17
C TYR A 200 -10.13 -1.10 0.61
N TYR A 201 -10.94 -1.39 1.60
CA TYR A 201 -11.76 -0.41 2.26
C TYR A 201 -11.77 -0.72 3.74
N SER A 202 -11.47 0.27 4.57
CA SER A 202 -11.59 0.17 6.03
C SER A 202 -12.29 1.41 6.57
N GLY A 203 -13.40 1.24 7.27
CA GLY A 203 -14.17 2.33 7.85
C GLY A 203 -15.20 1.84 8.88
N SER A 204 -15.37 2.57 9.99
CA SER A 204 -16.40 2.29 11.01
C SER A 204 -16.41 0.86 11.58
N GLY A 205 -15.24 0.20 11.68
CA GLY A 205 -15.13 -1.18 12.15
C GLY A 205 -15.45 -2.25 11.10
N TYR A 206 -15.72 -1.85 9.85
CA TYR A 206 -15.87 -2.72 8.68
C TYR A 206 -14.60 -2.64 7.83
N HIS A 207 -14.15 -3.79 7.34
CA HIS A 207 -13.10 -3.92 6.36
C HIS A 207 -13.58 -4.76 5.17
N GLU A 208 -13.12 -4.41 3.98
CA GLU A 208 -13.38 -5.11 2.74
C GLU A 208 -12.11 -5.13 1.91
N GLU A 209 -11.81 -6.31 1.38
CA GLU A 209 -10.70 -6.62 0.50
C GLU A 209 -11.30 -7.28 -0.74
N GLU A 210 -10.98 -6.75 -1.92
CA GLU A 210 -11.50 -7.27 -3.17
C GLU A 210 -10.40 -7.36 -4.22
N HIS A 211 -10.19 -8.56 -4.73
CA HIS A 211 -9.23 -8.88 -5.78
C HIS A 211 -9.93 -9.26 -7.07
N ILE A 212 -9.38 -8.80 -8.19
CA ILE A 212 -9.77 -9.23 -9.52
C ILE A 212 -8.51 -9.50 -10.35
N TRP A 213 -8.30 -10.74 -10.74
CA TRP A 213 -7.25 -11.16 -11.67
C TRP A 213 -7.84 -11.24 -13.07
N LEU A 214 -7.36 -10.40 -13.99
CA LEU A 214 -7.79 -10.32 -15.39
C LEU A 214 -6.74 -10.99 -16.27
N CYS A 215 -6.92 -12.28 -16.55
CA CYS A 215 -5.99 -13.08 -17.33
C CYS A 215 -5.94 -12.61 -18.79
N SER A 216 -4.77 -12.77 -19.43
CA SER A 216 -4.57 -12.35 -20.83
C SER A 216 -5.44 -13.11 -21.84
N ASN A 217 -5.90 -14.31 -21.49
CA ASN A 217 -6.79 -15.16 -22.28
C ASN A 217 -8.28 -14.75 -22.17
N GLY A 218 -8.61 -13.66 -21.47
CA GLY A 218 -9.97 -13.19 -21.26
C GLY A 218 -10.70 -13.86 -20.09
N GLU A 219 -10.04 -14.67 -19.28
CA GLU A 219 -10.59 -15.21 -18.04
C GLU A 219 -10.36 -14.29 -16.86
N PHE A 220 -11.30 -14.26 -15.91
CA PHE A 220 -11.07 -13.59 -14.64
C PHE A 220 -11.28 -14.52 -13.46
N TYR A 221 -10.61 -14.17 -12.37
CA TYR A 221 -10.89 -14.67 -11.04
C TYR A 221 -11.16 -13.47 -10.13
N ARG A 222 -12.10 -13.61 -9.21
CA ARG A 222 -12.42 -12.61 -8.20
C ARG A 222 -12.44 -13.27 -6.83
N SER A 223 -11.89 -12.59 -5.84
CA SER A 223 -12.10 -12.95 -4.45
C SER A 223 -12.36 -11.70 -3.63
N GLY A 224 -13.42 -11.71 -2.84
CA GLY A 224 -13.70 -10.67 -1.87
C GLY A 224 -13.73 -11.27 -0.48
N ASN A 225 -13.19 -10.55 0.49
CA ASN A 225 -13.40 -10.82 1.90
C ASN A 225 -13.89 -9.53 2.56
N SER A 226 -14.99 -9.61 3.30
CA SER A 226 -15.44 -8.50 4.12
C SER A 226 -15.77 -8.98 5.52
N GLY A 227 -15.46 -8.15 6.50
CA GLY A 227 -15.68 -8.46 7.90
C GLY A 227 -15.81 -7.18 8.73
N GLY A 228 -16.52 -7.26 9.84
CA GLY A 228 -16.63 -6.13 10.76
C GLY A 228 -17.50 -6.41 11.98
N TYR A 229 -17.24 -5.66 13.05
CA TYR A 229 -17.92 -5.78 14.34
C TYR A 229 -18.44 -4.42 14.82
N GLY A 230 -19.69 -4.39 15.27
CA GLY A 230 -20.26 -3.31 16.08
C GLY A 230 -21.41 -3.84 16.95
N GLY A 231 -21.22 -3.92 18.27
CA GLY A 231 -22.32 -4.07 19.23
C GLY A 231 -22.92 -5.46 19.48
N GLY A 232 -22.22 -6.56 19.19
CA GLY A 232 -22.62 -7.91 19.66
C GLY A 232 -22.94 -8.96 18.58
N ALA A 233 -22.74 -8.65 17.30
CA ALA A 233 -22.78 -9.63 16.21
C ALA A 233 -21.65 -9.37 15.20
N SER A 234 -21.09 -10.44 14.65
CA SER A 234 -20.15 -10.40 13.52
C SER A 234 -20.59 -11.28 12.38
N GLY A 235 -20.44 -10.76 11.17
CA GLY A 235 -20.46 -11.53 9.95
C GLY A 235 -19.11 -11.39 9.24
N ALA A 236 -18.57 -12.49 8.76
CA ALA A 236 -17.54 -12.50 7.73
C ALA A 236 -18.19 -13.06 6.47
N THR A 237 -18.00 -12.40 5.33
CA THR A 237 -18.49 -12.90 4.04
C THR A 237 -17.33 -13.01 3.07
N GLY A 238 -17.12 -14.23 2.56
CA GLY A 238 -16.18 -14.51 1.49
C GLY A 238 -16.94 -14.65 0.19
N THR A 239 -16.52 -13.95 -0.86
CA THR A 239 -17.03 -14.15 -2.21
C THR A 239 -15.90 -14.67 -3.09
N GLN A 240 -16.21 -15.66 -3.92
CA GLN A 240 -15.30 -16.15 -4.95
C GLN A 240 -16.06 -16.18 -6.26
N GLY A 241 -15.37 -15.87 -7.36
CA GLY A 241 -15.96 -15.78 -8.68
C GLY A 241 -14.95 -16.08 -9.77
N ALA A 242 -15.43 -16.66 -10.86
CA ALA A 242 -14.64 -16.83 -12.06
C ALA A 242 -15.52 -16.75 -13.30
N GLY A 243 -14.92 -16.41 -14.43
CA GLY A 243 -15.64 -16.32 -15.69
C GLY A 243 -14.81 -15.65 -16.77
N LYS A 244 -15.48 -14.95 -17.68
CA LYS A 244 -14.84 -14.18 -18.75
C LYS A 244 -14.91 -12.69 -18.46
N TRP A 245 -13.89 -11.95 -18.85
CA TRP A 245 -13.91 -10.50 -18.79
C TRP A 245 -13.68 -9.87 -20.17
N GLU A 246 -14.20 -8.68 -20.33
CA GLU A 246 -13.91 -7.80 -21.44
C GLU A 246 -13.78 -6.36 -20.93
N ALA A 247 -13.03 -5.52 -21.64
CA ALA A 247 -13.00 -4.10 -21.34
C ALA A 247 -13.12 -3.27 -22.63
N GLN A 248 -13.94 -2.22 -22.57
CA GLN A 248 -14.37 -1.44 -23.73
C GLN A 248 -14.07 0.05 -23.52
N GLY A 249 -13.93 0.78 -24.63
CA GLY A 249 -13.67 2.23 -24.63
C GLY A 249 -12.20 2.60 -24.77
N SER A 250 -11.94 3.90 -24.86
CA SER A 250 -10.59 4.49 -24.98
C SER A 250 -10.03 4.84 -23.61
N LEU A 251 -8.71 4.69 -23.41
CA LEU A 251 -8.03 5.06 -22.16
C LEU A 251 -8.10 6.57 -21.85
N ASN A 252 -8.30 7.40 -22.87
CA ASN A 252 -8.44 8.86 -22.70
C ASN A 252 -9.87 9.28 -22.31
N ALA A 253 -10.77 8.31 -22.14
CA ALA A 253 -12.16 8.53 -21.76
C ALA A 253 -12.59 7.47 -20.73
N GLN A 254 -13.81 7.61 -20.22
CA GLN A 254 -14.42 6.55 -19.44
C GLN A 254 -14.59 5.29 -20.31
N GLY A 255 -14.30 4.14 -19.72
CA GLY A 255 -14.51 2.83 -20.32
C GLY A 255 -15.46 1.97 -19.50
N MET A 256 -15.57 0.71 -19.89
CA MET A 256 -16.32 -0.29 -19.14
C MET A 256 -15.48 -1.54 -18.97
N LEU A 257 -15.40 -2.06 -17.74
CA LEU A 257 -14.96 -3.43 -17.46
C LEU A 257 -16.21 -4.26 -17.25
N ILE A 258 -16.32 -5.38 -17.96
CA ILE A 258 -17.43 -6.30 -17.84
C ILE A 258 -16.87 -7.64 -17.35
N LEU A 259 -17.45 -8.17 -16.27
CA LEU A 259 -17.19 -9.51 -15.76
C LEU A 259 -18.44 -10.36 -16.01
N GLN A 260 -18.30 -11.37 -16.85
CA GLN A 260 -19.33 -12.35 -17.16
C GLN A 260 -19.00 -13.63 -16.38
N TYR A 261 -19.74 -13.88 -15.31
CA TYR A 261 -19.56 -15.07 -14.48
C TYR A 261 -19.92 -16.32 -15.28
N GLY A 262 -19.22 -17.42 -14.98
CA GLY A 262 -19.53 -18.73 -15.56
C GLY A 262 -20.97 -19.17 -15.24
N PRO A 263 -21.51 -20.15 -15.97
CA PRO A 263 -22.81 -20.71 -15.66
C PRO A 263 -22.83 -21.21 -14.22
N GLY A 264 -23.96 -21.00 -13.53
CA GLY A 264 -24.16 -21.49 -12.17
C GLY A 264 -23.94 -22.99 -12.09
N TYR A 265 -23.61 -23.51 -10.91
CA TYR A 265 -23.46 -24.96 -10.77
C TYR A 265 -24.82 -25.63 -10.68
N SER A 266 -24.89 -26.87 -11.14
CA SER A 266 -25.95 -27.80 -10.77
C SER A 266 -25.28 -29.09 -10.33
N MET A 267 -25.49 -29.47 -9.08
CA MET A 267 -25.02 -30.72 -8.49
C MET A 267 -26.22 -31.64 -8.34
N HIS A 268 -26.05 -32.89 -8.77
CA HIS A 268 -27.03 -33.96 -8.55
C HIS A 268 -26.42 -35.01 -7.64
N GLY A 269 -27.16 -35.41 -6.61
CA GLY A 269 -26.80 -36.50 -5.73
C GLY A 269 -27.97 -37.48 -5.58
N SER A 270 -27.64 -38.73 -5.29
CA SER A 270 -28.65 -39.77 -5.05
C SER A 270 -28.27 -40.55 -3.79
N THR A 271 -29.25 -40.72 -2.92
CA THR A 271 -29.22 -41.64 -1.78
C THR A 271 -30.36 -42.64 -1.94
N PRO A 272 -30.28 -43.86 -1.37
CA PRO A 272 -31.36 -44.84 -1.51
C PRO A 272 -32.72 -44.26 -1.09
N GLY A 273 -33.61 -44.07 -2.07
CA GLY A 273 -34.94 -43.50 -1.89
C GLY A 273 -35.06 -41.98 -1.98
N PHE A 274 -33.97 -41.24 -2.27
CA PHE A 274 -34.02 -39.78 -2.41
C PHE A 274 -32.92 -39.24 -3.34
N ASP A 275 -33.36 -38.66 -4.45
CA ASP A 275 -32.53 -37.86 -5.35
C ASP A 275 -32.63 -36.39 -4.96
N TRP A 276 -31.52 -35.67 -5.01
CA TRP A 276 -31.50 -34.22 -4.79
C TRP A 276 -30.69 -33.50 -5.86
N SER A 277 -31.06 -32.25 -6.08
CA SER A 277 -30.33 -31.32 -6.94
C SER A 277 -30.13 -30.01 -6.21
N GLU A 278 -28.90 -29.51 -6.20
CA GLU A 278 -28.57 -28.16 -5.74
C GLU A 278 -28.08 -27.34 -6.93
N SER A 279 -28.65 -26.16 -7.12
CA SER A 279 -28.19 -25.23 -8.15
C SER A 279 -27.81 -23.90 -7.54
N GLY A 280 -26.63 -23.41 -7.90
CA GLY A 280 -26.17 -22.07 -7.54
C GLY A 280 -26.50 -21.04 -8.61
N PRO A 281 -26.63 -19.76 -8.25
CA PRO A 281 -26.72 -18.68 -9.22
C PRO A 281 -25.41 -18.60 -10.04
N GLY A 282 -25.53 -18.15 -11.28
CA GLY A 282 -24.40 -17.93 -12.18
C GLY A 282 -24.86 -17.38 -13.51
N GLY A 283 -23.91 -17.00 -14.36
CA GLY A 283 -24.17 -16.22 -15.57
C GLY A 283 -24.43 -14.75 -15.29
N GLU A 284 -24.21 -14.26 -14.06
CA GLU A 284 -24.34 -12.83 -13.79
C GLU A 284 -23.33 -12.03 -14.61
N ARG A 285 -23.76 -10.84 -15.01
CA ARG A 285 -22.91 -9.85 -15.66
C ARG A 285 -22.75 -8.67 -14.71
N VAL A 286 -21.51 -8.41 -14.30
CA VAL A 286 -21.13 -7.22 -13.52
C VAL A 286 -20.41 -6.26 -14.44
N THR A 287 -20.75 -4.97 -14.37
CA THR A 287 -20.11 -3.93 -15.17
C THR A 287 -19.60 -2.82 -14.26
N PHE A 288 -18.37 -2.40 -14.47
CA PHE A 288 -17.74 -1.27 -13.80
C PHE A 288 -17.40 -0.19 -14.81
N THR A 289 -17.61 1.06 -14.45
CA THR A 289 -17.12 2.22 -15.19
C THR A 289 -15.62 2.37 -14.92
N LEU A 290 -14.80 2.31 -15.97
CA LEU A 290 -13.37 2.50 -15.88
C LEU A 290 -13.00 3.96 -16.06
N ALA A 291 -12.11 4.48 -15.23
CA ALA A 291 -11.45 5.75 -15.46
C ALA A 291 -9.97 5.67 -15.09
N LEU A 292 -9.14 6.37 -15.88
CA LEU A 292 -7.74 6.59 -15.55
C LEU A 292 -7.55 8.08 -15.29
N ALA A 293 -7.22 8.45 -14.04
CA ALA A 293 -6.93 9.84 -13.69
C ALA A 293 -5.64 9.88 -12.89
N ASN A 294 -4.70 10.74 -13.28
CA ASN A 294 -3.38 10.86 -12.63
C ASN A 294 -2.70 9.49 -12.47
N ASN A 295 -2.77 8.66 -13.51
CA ASN A 295 -2.22 7.30 -13.52
C ASN A 295 -2.86 6.36 -12.47
N LYS A 296 -4.00 6.68 -11.88
CA LYS A 296 -4.76 5.79 -10.97
C LYS A 296 -5.97 5.19 -11.69
N LEU A 297 -6.22 3.92 -11.41
CA LEU A 297 -7.35 3.18 -11.96
C LEU A 297 -8.52 3.36 -11.02
N TYR A 298 -9.66 3.71 -11.60
CA TYR A 298 -10.91 3.79 -10.88
C TYR A 298 -11.93 2.86 -11.53
N LEU A 299 -12.63 2.09 -10.70
CA LEU A 299 -13.83 1.36 -11.07
C LEU A 299 -14.99 2.01 -10.31
N ASP A 300 -16.00 2.50 -11.04
CA ASP A 300 -17.16 3.23 -10.50
C ASP A 300 -16.77 4.37 -9.55
N GLY A 301 -15.73 5.11 -9.93
CA GLY A 301 -15.22 6.24 -9.14
C GLY A 301 -14.41 5.84 -7.91
N THR A 302 -14.30 4.56 -7.60
CA THR A 302 -13.49 4.05 -6.48
C THR A 302 -12.10 3.67 -6.98
N GLN A 303 -11.06 4.02 -6.23
CA GLN A 303 -9.68 3.72 -6.63
C GLN A 303 -9.38 2.22 -6.46
N TRP A 304 -8.68 1.66 -7.44
CA TRP A 304 -8.14 0.31 -7.42
C TRP A 304 -6.63 0.36 -7.62
N LEU A 305 -5.92 -0.40 -6.79
CA LEU A 305 -4.49 -0.65 -6.94
C LEU A 305 -4.29 -1.68 -8.05
N ARG A 306 -3.09 -1.68 -8.66
CA ARG A 306 -2.73 -2.63 -9.72
C ARG A 306 -1.33 -3.14 -9.46
N ASP A 307 -1.12 -4.42 -9.73
CA ASP A 307 0.16 -5.09 -9.65
C ASP A 307 0.27 -6.21 -10.71
N GLY A 308 1.24 -7.12 -10.54
CA GLY A 308 1.43 -8.26 -11.43
C GLY A 308 0.44 -9.40 -11.18
N ASN A 309 -0.11 -9.98 -12.25
CA ASN A 309 -1.01 -11.11 -12.15
C ASN A 309 -0.24 -12.43 -12.01
N ASN A 310 -0.12 -12.93 -10.78
CA ASN A 310 0.52 -14.21 -10.45
C ASN A 310 -0.42 -15.42 -10.57
N ARG A 311 -1.73 -15.21 -10.76
CA ARG A 311 -2.74 -16.26 -10.78
C ARG A 311 -2.91 -16.90 -12.15
N CYS A 312 -2.66 -16.14 -13.21
CA CYS A 312 -2.86 -16.56 -14.60
C CYS A 312 -1.55 -16.91 -15.32
N GLN A 313 -0.53 -17.36 -14.58
CA GLN A 313 0.76 -17.76 -15.15
C GLN A 313 0.64 -19.00 -16.03
#